data_AF-W6LD64-F1
#
_entry.id   AF-W6LD64-F1
#
_cell.length_a   1.000
_cell.length_b   1.000
_cell.length_c   1.000
_cell.angle_alpha   90.00
_cell.angle_beta   90.00
_cell.angle_gamma   90.00
#
_symmetry.space_group_name_H-M   'P 1'
#
loop_
_entity.id
_entity.type
_entity.pdbx_description
1 polymer ?
#
loop_
_entity_poly.entity_id
_entity_poly.type
_entity_poly.pdbx_seq_one_letter_code
_entity_poly.pdbx_strand_id
1 'polypeptide(L)'
;MQEELAVAVQTARGGDRIGAVYKAHQSLENDLAKYVSLVGLATKSQNTSNSFNPWDELKNQIVHVNLSVSVCLRLFSEHRVMLSSKGCETVEALYTQKKSPSERLHSFLNLIKEKLDGMLSLSIALVGGRCLRLINPESAGFFIRSFIENVTNSDEYDARDPTHVRIKECVVGTQDMLKAELPLLLSLEVECFAECGNTMFPLDCELDRLRGWISNNEIEELLAYEVTCKRRYAETSAQIIKKAKYRESLVSSKEDALGKCYSESAQPYGNSPHEPKSIKPQETPQTSLQLLLNMFGLKGWKLHVSRLAAVVIGILLLKLFTTGALKLLKYTANVMRSAPRRQRQLTL
;
A
#
# COMPACT_ATOMS: atom_id res chain seq x y z
N MET A 1 20.16 -7.87 -16.09
CA MET A 1 19.49 -7.68 -14.76
C MET A 1 18.93 -6.27 -14.57
N GLN A 2 19.70 -5.18 -14.70
CA GLN A 2 19.15 -3.81 -14.71
C GLN A 2 18.35 -3.47 -15.99
N GLU A 3 18.64 -4.19 -17.08
CA GLU A 3 18.05 -3.97 -18.40
C GLU A 3 16.56 -4.35 -18.48
N GLU A 4 16.14 -5.52 -17.96
CA GLU A 4 14.72 -5.92 -17.96
C GLU A 4 13.84 -4.96 -17.13
N LEU A 5 14.40 -4.51 -16.00
CA LEU A 5 13.79 -3.53 -15.12
C LEU A 5 13.69 -2.15 -15.80
N ALA A 6 14.73 -1.74 -16.51
CA ALA A 6 14.74 -0.51 -17.31
C ALA A 6 13.72 -0.60 -18.46
N VAL A 7 13.65 -1.73 -19.17
CA VAL A 7 12.72 -1.97 -20.28
C VAL A 7 11.26 -1.96 -19.80
N ALA A 8 10.94 -2.62 -18.69
CA ALA A 8 9.59 -2.62 -18.14
C ALA A 8 9.15 -1.20 -17.71
N VAL A 9 10.03 -0.46 -17.03
CA VAL A 9 9.76 0.92 -16.61
C VAL A 9 9.68 1.86 -17.81
N GLN A 10 10.51 1.69 -18.83
CA GLN A 10 10.52 2.50 -20.05
C GLN A 10 9.28 2.21 -20.91
N THR A 11 8.84 0.96 -21.02
CA THR A 11 7.59 0.58 -21.69
C THR A 11 6.38 1.19 -20.99
N ALA A 12 6.37 1.17 -19.64
CA ALA A 12 5.32 1.83 -18.86
C ALA A 12 5.30 3.35 -19.04
N ARG A 13 6.46 3.98 -19.28
CA ARG A 13 6.57 5.41 -19.61
C ARG A 13 6.19 5.71 -21.06
N GLY A 14 6.34 4.75 -21.96
CA GLY A 14 5.98 4.83 -23.38
C GLY A 14 4.48 4.73 -23.70
N GLY A 15 3.61 4.64 -22.68
CA GLY A 15 2.15 4.73 -22.82
C GLY A 15 1.39 3.42 -22.60
N ASP A 16 2.02 2.25 -22.74
CA ASP A 16 1.38 0.95 -22.47
C ASP A 16 1.71 0.40 -21.07
N ARG A 17 1.30 1.14 -20.04
CA ARG A 17 1.48 0.70 -18.66
C ARG A 17 0.72 -0.58 -18.34
N ILE A 18 -0.46 -0.79 -18.93
CA ILE A 18 -1.30 -1.96 -18.63
C ILE A 18 -0.65 -3.22 -19.20
N GLY A 19 -0.16 -3.19 -20.43
CA GLY A 19 0.61 -4.28 -21.02
C GLY A 19 1.88 -4.58 -20.21
N ALA A 20 2.61 -3.54 -19.78
CA ALA A 20 3.80 -3.70 -18.94
C ALA A 20 3.48 -4.41 -17.60
N VAL A 21 2.36 -4.06 -16.95
CA VAL A 21 1.91 -4.73 -15.71
C VAL A 21 1.62 -6.20 -15.97
N TYR A 22 0.79 -6.54 -16.96
CA TYR A 22 0.48 -7.95 -17.24
C TYR A 22 1.74 -8.75 -17.59
N LYS A 23 2.65 -8.18 -18.39
CA LYS A 23 3.90 -8.86 -18.74
C LYS A 23 4.79 -9.12 -17.51
N ALA A 24 4.91 -8.15 -16.62
CA ALA A 24 5.68 -8.30 -15.39
C ALA A 24 5.09 -9.38 -14.47
N HIS A 25 3.77 -9.35 -14.28
CA HIS A 25 3.07 -10.33 -13.45
C HIS A 25 3.10 -11.74 -14.05
N GLN A 26 2.95 -11.88 -15.36
CA GLN A 26 3.10 -13.16 -16.05
C GLN A 26 4.52 -13.71 -15.88
N SER A 27 5.55 -12.86 -15.98
CA SER A 27 6.94 -13.24 -15.73
C SER A 27 7.12 -13.76 -14.30
N LEU A 28 6.58 -13.03 -13.32
CA LEU A 28 6.61 -13.44 -11.92
C LEU A 28 5.93 -14.80 -11.69
N GLU A 29 4.76 -15.02 -12.27
CA GLU A 29 4.03 -16.30 -12.13
C GLU A 29 4.80 -17.46 -12.77
N ASN A 30 5.43 -17.25 -13.90
CA ASN A 30 6.32 -18.24 -14.51
C ASN A 30 7.52 -18.53 -13.62
N ASP A 31 8.12 -17.50 -13.02
CA ASP A 31 9.26 -17.66 -12.11
C ASP A 31 8.88 -18.42 -10.82
N LEU A 32 7.70 -18.15 -10.27
CA LEU A 32 7.16 -18.87 -9.12
C LEU A 32 6.83 -20.32 -9.45
N ALA A 33 6.22 -20.59 -10.61
CA ALA A 33 5.93 -21.95 -11.06
C ALA A 33 7.22 -22.77 -11.28
N LYS A 34 8.27 -22.14 -11.83
CA LYS A 34 9.59 -22.76 -11.97
C LYS A 34 10.23 -23.02 -10.60
N TYR A 35 10.14 -22.08 -9.66
CA TYR A 35 10.60 -22.28 -8.28
C TYR A 35 9.94 -23.51 -7.64
N VAL A 36 8.60 -23.59 -7.66
CA VAL A 36 7.85 -24.73 -7.07
C VAL A 36 8.27 -26.06 -7.72
N SER A 37 8.49 -26.06 -9.04
CA SER A 37 8.96 -27.24 -9.77
C SER A 37 10.38 -27.65 -9.34
N LEU A 38 11.28 -26.68 -9.14
CA LEU A 38 12.66 -26.93 -8.68
C LEU A 38 12.69 -27.44 -7.25
N VAL A 39 11.84 -26.93 -6.34
CA VAL A 39 11.66 -27.50 -5.00
C VAL A 39 11.24 -28.97 -5.09
N GLY A 40 10.24 -29.27 -5.93
CA GLY A 40 9.78 -30.65 -6.14
C GLY A 40 10.86 -31.58 -6.73
N LEU A 41 11.79 -31.05 -7.53
CA LEU A 41 12.94 -31.81 -8.04
C LEU A 41 14.00 -32.00 -6.96
N ALA A 42 14.40 -30.93 -6.27
CA ALA A 42 15.43 -30.94 -5.25
C ALA A 42 15.11 -31.88 -4.08
N THR A 43 13.83 -31.95 -3.69
CA THR A 43 13.35 -32.86 -2.63
C THR A 43 13.34 -34.34 -3.05
N LYS A 44 13.18 -34.64 -4.35
CA LYS A 44 13.15 -36.02 -4.89
C LYS A 44 14.52 -36.52 -5.31
N SER A 45 15.43 -35.63 -5.70
CA SER A 45 16.76 -35.97 -6.19
C SER A 45 17.76 -36.15 -5.04
N GLN A 46 17.69 -37.27 -4.31
CA GLN A 46 18.74 -37.60 -3.33
C GLN A 46 20.05 -38.06 -4.00
N ASN A 47 20.00 -38.46 -5.28
CA ASN A 47 21.14 -38.98 -6.04
C ASN A 47 21.11 -38.48 -7.49
N THR A 48 21.54 -37.25 -7.77
CA THR A 48 21.84 -36.83 -9.15
C THR A 48 23.34 -36.98 -9.40
N SER A 49 23.68 -38.06 -10.11
CA SER A 49 24.90 -38.11 -10.89
C SER A 49 24.73 -37.18 -12.10
N ASN A 50 25.77 -36.40 -12.42
CA ASN A 50 25.90 -35.41 -13.50
C ASN A 50 25.62 -33.94 -13.15
N SER A 51 26.20 -33.08 -13.99
CA SER A 51 26.50 -31.63 -13.90
C SER A 51 25.38 -30.65 -13.51
N PHE A 52 24.22 -31.10 -13.05
CA PHE A 52 23.10 -30.26 -12.66
C PHE A 52 22.84 -30.38 -11.15
N ASN A 53 22.99 -29.28 -10.43
CA ASN A 53 22.65 -29.19 -9.02
C ASN A 53 21.32 -28.41 -8.86
N PRO A 54 20.21 -29.08 -8.51
CA PRO A 54 18.91 -28.43 -8.38
C PRO A 54 18.89 -27.36 -7.28
N TRP A 55 19.76 -27.46 -6.28
CA TRP A 55 19.87 -26.46 -5.22
C TRP A 55 20.52 -25.16 -5.69
N ASP A 56 21.52 -25.25 -6.57
CA ASP A 56 22.15 -24.04 -7.14
C ASP A 56 21.18 -23.35 -8.10
N GLU A 57 20.42 -24.12 -8.89
CA GLU A 57 19.38 -23.58 -9.76
C GLU A 57 18.23 -22.97 -8.94
N LEU A 58 17.88 -23.55 -7.79
CA LEU A 58 16.88 -22.98 -6.87
C LEU A 58 17.31 -21.60 -6.35
N LYS A 59 18.58 -21.44 -5.96
CA LYS A 59 19.15 -20.15 -5.54
C LYS A 59 19.10 -19.11 -6.65
N ASN A 60 19.48 -19.50 -7.87
CA ASN A 60 19.36 -18.63 -9.04
C ASN A 60 17.90 -18.23 -9.30
N GLN A 61 16.98 -19.18 -9.16
CA GLN A 61 15.56 -18.92 -9.36
C GLN A 61 15.00 -17.92 -8.33
N ILE A 62 15.46 -17.94 -7.08
CA ILE A 62 15.10 -16.93 -6.09
C ILE A 62 15.55 -15.52 -6.51
N VAL A 63 16.72 -15.38 -7.14
CA VAL A 63 17.16 -14.08 -7.69
C VAL A 63 16.18 -13.57 -8.76
N HIS A 64 15.70 -14.45 -9.64
CA HIS A 64 14.68 -14.10 -10.65
C HIS A 64 13.35 -13.70 -10.01
N VAL A 65 12.86 -14.46 -9.02
CA VAL A 65 11.64 -14.12 -8.28
C VAL A 65 11.77 -12.76 -7.59
N ASN A 66 12.90 -12.50 -6.91
CA ASN A 66 13.17 -11.23 -6.25
C ASN A 66 13.10 -10.05 -7.23
N LEU A 67 13.69 -10.21 -8.42
CA LEU A 67 13.66 -9.20 -9.48
C LEU A 67 12.23 -8.99 -9.99
N SER A 68 11.53 -10.05 -10.35
CA SER A 68 10.15 -10.01 -10.87
C SER A 68 9.18 -9.38 -9.87
N VAL A 69 9.31 -9.68 -8.57
CA VAL A 69 8.56 -9.02 -7.50
C VAL A 69 8.87 -7.52 -7.46
N SER A 70 10.15 -7.14 -7.52
CA SER A 70 10.55 -5.72 -7.52
C SER A 70 9.97 -4.96 -8.71
N VAL A 71 9.95 -5.57 -9.90
CA VAL A 71 9.33 -4.98 -11.10
C VAL A 71 7.83 -4.77 -10.87
N CYS A 72 7.11 -5.78 -10.39
CA CYS A 72 5.68 -5.69 -10.11
C CYS A 72 5.36 -4.57 -9.11
N LEU A 73 6.12 -4.51 -8.01
CA LEU A 73 5.95 -3.48 -6.98
C LEU A 73 6.29 -2.07 -7.47
N ARG A 74 7.22 -1.90 -8.42
CA ARG A 74 7.47 -0.59 -9.06
C ARG A 74 6.37 -0.17 -10.02
N LEU A 75 5.70 -1.13 -10.65
CA LEU A 75 4.56 -0.87 -11.53
C LEU A 75 3.24 -0.73 -10.75
N PHE A 76 3.24 -1.08 -9.46
CA PHE A 76 2.12 -0.84 -8.57
C PHE A 76 1.73 0.64 -8.52
N SER A 77 0.44 0.87 -8.31
CA SER A 77 -0.11 2.22 -8.14
C SER A 77 -1.36 2.11 -7.28
N GLU A 78 -1.39 2.88 -6.20
CA GLU A 78 -2.43 2.86 -5.18
C GLU A 78 -3.81 3.17 -5.73
N HIS A 79 -3.90 4.06 -6.71
CA HIS A 79 -5.16 4.49 -7.31
C HIS A 79 -5.58 3.62 -8.49
N ARG A 80 -4.70 2.73 -8.95
CA ARG A 80 -4.97 1.88 -10.09
C ARG A 80 -5.64 0.59 -9.64
N VAL A 81 -6.65 0.23 -10.42
CA VAL A 81 -7.36 -1.02 -10.29
C VAL A 81 -7.53 -1.62 -11.68
N MET A 82 -7.38 -2.93 -11.80
CA MET A 82 -7.63 -3.67 -13.03
C MET A 82 -9.05 -4.26 -13.05
N LEU A 83 -9.67 -4.22 -14.23
CA LEU A 83 -11.01 -4.77 -14.45
C LEU A 83 -11.01 -6.29 -14.67
N SER A 84 -9.86 -6.87 -15.00
CA SER A 84 -9.68 -8.29 -15.25
C SER A 84 -8.30 -8.73 -14.77
N SER A 85 -8.20 -9.89 -14.14
CA SER A 85 -6.91 -10.50 -13.77
C SER A 85 -6.24 -11.20 -14.96
N LYS A 86 -6.98 -11.50 -16.03
CA LYS A 86 -6.53 -12.35 -17.16
C LYS A 86 -5.94 -13.70 -16.72
N GLY A 87 -6.40 -14.23 -15.59
CA GLY A 87 -5.90 -15.48 -15.02
C GLY A 87 -4.62 -15.33 -14.18
N CYS A 88 -4.07 -14.12 -14.03
CA CYS A 88 -2.93 -13.88 -13.15
C CYS A 88 -3.38 -13.65 -11.69
N GLU A 89 -3.13 -14.64 -10.83
CA GLU A 89 -3.35 -14.57 -9.37
C GLU A 89 -2.66 -13.35 -8.75
N THR A 90 -1.45 -13.04 -9.20
CA THR A 90 -0.64 -11.93 -8.70
C THR A 90 -1.25 -10.56 -9.07
N VAL A 91 -1.89 -10.45 -10.23
CA VAL A 91 -2.64 -9.25 -10.63
C VAL A 91 -3.91 -9.12 -9.80
N GLU A 92 -4.61 -10.23 -9.58
CA GLU A 92 -5.81 -10.24 -8.74
C GLU A 92 -5.51 -9.77 -7.31
N ALA A 93 -4.42 -10.27 -6.72
CA ALA A 93 -3.98 -9.87 -5.39
C ALA A 93 -3.67 -8.37 -5.31
N LEU A 94 -2.92 -7.83 -6.28
CA LEU A 94 -2.36 -6.48 -6.21
C LEU A 94 -3.29 -5.38 -6.75
N TYR A 95 -4.21 -5.72 -7.66
CA TYR A 95 -5.05 -4.74 -8.38
C TYR A 95 -6.55 -4.98 -8.25
N THR A 96 -7.03 -5.80 -7.31
CA THR A 96 -8.48 -5.97 -7.05
C THR A 96 -9.17 -4.66 -6.59
N GLN A 97 -10.46 -4.48 -6.89
CA GLN A 97 -11.25 -3.33 -6.40
C GLN A 97 -11.67 -3.45 -4.94
N LYS A 98 -11.63 -4.68 -4.40
CA LYS A 98 -12.33 -5.01 -3.14
C LYS A 98 -11.56 -4.60 -1.88
N LYS A 99 -10.30 -4.18 -2.02
CA LYS A 99 -9.35 -4.01 -0.92
C LYS A 99 -8.65 -2.66 -1.01
N SER A 100 -8.31 -2.09 0.13
CA SER A 100 -7.46 -0.89 0.23
C SER A 100 -6.07 -1.15 -0.38
N PRO A 101 -5.30 -0.11 -0.77
CA PRO A 101 -3.95 -0.30 -1.31
C PRO A 101 -3.02 -1.10 -0.39
N SER A 102 -3.10 -0.89 0.93
CA SER A 102 -2.32 -1.64 1.91
C SER A 102 -2.71 -3.12 1.93
N GLU A 103 -4.01 -3.43 2.01
CA GLU A 103 -4.50 -4.82 2.00
C GLU A 103 -4.16 -5.56 0.71
N ARG A 104 -4.10 -4.85 -0.44
CA ARG A 104 -3.69 -5.43 -1.73
C ARG A 104 -2.21 -5.79 -1.73
N LEU A 105 -1.34 -4.91 -1.22
CA LEU A 105 0.08 -5.22 -1.05
C LEU A 105 0.30 -6.40 -0.09
N HIS A 106 -0.39 -6.43 1.05
CA HIS A 106 -0.35 -7.57 1.97
C HIS A 106 -0.81 -8.86 1.31
N SER A 107 -1.92 -8.81 0.56
CA SER A 107 -2.43 -9.99 -0.16
C SER A 107 -1.42 -10.48 -1.19
N PHE A 108 -0.77 -9.56 -1.91
CA PHE A 108 0.29 -9.89 -2.86
C PHE A 108 1.51 -10.50 -2.17
N LEU A 109 2.05 -9.88 -1.11
CA LEU A 109 3.21 -10.38 -0.38
C LEU A 109 2.94 -11.74 0.27
N ASN A 110 1.73 -11.95 0.80
CA ASN A 110 1.31 -13.24 1.36
C ASN A 110 1.18 -14.33 0.28
N LEU A 111 0.68 -13.99 -0.91
CA LEU A 111 0.66 -14.92 -2.04
C LEU A 111 2.10 -15.34 -2.43
N ILE A 112 3.04 -14.39 -2.48
CA ILE A 112 4.44 -14.71 -2.75
C ILE A 112 5.02 -15.59 -1.64
N LYS A 113 4.75 -15.26 -0.37
CA LYS A 113 5.17 -16.04 0.81
C LYS A 113 4.68 -17.48 0.72
N GLU A 114 3.41 -17.68 0.36
CA GLU A 114 2.82 -19.01 0.20
C GLU A 114 3.51 -19.82 -0.89
N LYS A 115 3.77 -19.22 -2.06
CA LYS A 115 4.47 -19.90 -3.17
C LYS A 115 5.94 -20.19 -2.87
N LEU A 116 6.53 -19.48 -1.90
CA LEU A 116 7.89 -19.66 -1.41
C LEU A 116 7.96 -20.49 -0.11
N ASP A 117 7.05 -21.45 0.04
CA ASP A 117 7.01 -22.38 1.18
C ASP A 117 6.86 -21.69 2.54
N GLY A 118 6.03 -20.64 2.58
CA GLY A 118 5.80 -19.85 3.78
C GLY A 118 6.92 -18.86 4.12
N MET A 119 7.90 -18.69 3.25
CA MET A 119 9.07 -17.83 3.48
C MET A 119 9.10 -16.63 2.52
N LEU A 120 9.73 -15.54 2.94
CA LEU A 120 10.05 -14.42 2.06
C LEU A 120 11.56 -14.23 2.06
N SER A 121 12.11 -13.85 0.91
CA SER A 121 13.50 -13.42 0.86
C SER A 121 13.67 -12.05 1.52
N LEU A 122 14.88 -11.76 1.99
CA LEU A 122 15.24 -10.46 2.55
C LEU A 122 14.97 -9.32 1.56
N SER A 123 15.29 -9.52 0.28
CA SER A 123 15.04 -8.53 -0.77
C SER A 123 13.56 -8.25 -0.96
N ILE A 124 12.70 -9.27 -0.94
CA ILE A 124 11.25 -9.09 -1.06
C ILE A 124 10.70 -8.38 0.18
N ALA A 125 11.15 -8.75 1.39
CA ALA A 125 10.76 -8.07 2.62
C ALA A 125 11.12 -6.58 2.59
N LEU A 126 12.35 -6.23 2.18
CA LEU A 126 12.80 -4.84 2.07
C LEU A 126 12.01 -4.04 1.04
N VAL A 127 11.83 -4.56 -0.18
CA VAL A 127 11.11 -3.83 -1.24
C VAL A 127 9.62 -3.74 -0.91
N GLY A 128 9.01 -4.83 -0.42
CA GLY A 128 7.62 -4.88 0.02
C GLY A 128 7.35 -3.91 1.16
N GLY A 129 8.21 -3.89 2.18
CA GLY A 129 8.12 -2.97 3.30
C GLY A 129 8.25 -1.51 2.89
N ARG A 130 9.19 -1.18 1.98
CA ARG A 130 9.30 0.18 1.42
C ARG A 130 8.05 0.60 0.66
N CYS A 131 7.48 -0.30 -0.15
CA CYS A 131 6.23 -0.03 -0.85
C CYS A 131 5.05 0.16 0.11
N LEU A 132 4.94 -0.67 1.15
CA LEU A 132 3.92 -0.52 2.20
C LEU A 132 4.10 0.80 2.96
N ARG A 133 5.34 1.20 3.26
CA ARG A 133 5.64 2.41 4.03
C ARG A 133 5.08 3.66 3.36
N LEU A 134 5.20 3.75 2.04
CA LEU A 134 4.65 4.88 1.27
C LEU A 134 3.13 5.05 1.41
N ILE A 135 2.42 3.97 1.76
CA ILE A 135 0.95 3.93 1.83
C ILE A 135 0.49 3.99 3.29
N ASN A 136 1.10 3.18 4.13
CA ASN A 136 0.77 3.02 5.53
C ASN A 136 2.05 2.62 6.30
N PRO A 137 2.79 3.59 6.86
CA PRO A 137 4.02 3.36 7.61
C PRO A 137 3.84 2.40 8.79
N GLU A 138 2.72 2.51 9.52
CA GLU A 138 2.44 1.62 10.65
C GLU A 138 2.34 0.15 10.21
N SER A 139 1.56 -0.10 9.15
CA SER A 139 1.40 -1.44 8.59
C SER A 139 2.71 -2.02 8.04
N ALA A 140 3.58 -1.17 7.48
CA ALA A 140 4.91 -1.54 7.03
C ALA A 140 5.83 -1.91 8.22
N GLY A 141 5.78 -1.14 9.31
CA GLY A 141 6.54 -1.42 10.53
C GLY A 141 6.19 -2.80 11.10
N PHE A 142 4.90 -3.10 11.26
CA PHE A 142 4.46 -4.42 11.72
C PHE A 142 4.83 -5.56 10.76
N PHE A 143 4.74 -5.33 9.45
CA PHE A 143 5.16 -6.31 8.46
C PHE A 143 6.66 -6.65 8.58
N ILE A 144 7.51 -5.63 8.65
CA ILE A 144 8.96 -5.81 8.79
C ILE A 144 9.31 -6.46 10.12
N ARG A 145 8.70 -6.01 11.23
CA ARG A 145 8.89 -6.62 12.54
C ARG A 145 8.57 -8.11 12.53
N SER A 146 7.37 -8.47 12.05
CA SER A 146 6.96 -9.87 11.98
C SER A 146 7.92 -10.68 11.11
N PHE A 147 8.41 -10.11 10.01
CA PHE A 147 9.45 -10.75 9.22
C PHE A 147 10.74 -10.97 10.01
N ILE A 148 11.25 -9.95 10.70
CA ILE A 148 12.46 -10.02 11.54
C ILE A 148 12.29 -11.09 12.63
N GLU A 149 11.19 -11.08 13.36
CA GLU A 149 10.86 -12.08 14.39
C GLU A 149 10.90 -13.49 13.80
N ASN A 150 10.25 -13.72 12.66
CA ASN A 150 10.22 -15.04 12.01
C ASN A 150 11.62 -15.54 11.59
N VAL A 151 12.53 -14.65 11.17
CA VAL A 151 13.87 -15.06 10.72
C VAL A 151 14.88 -15.16 11.87
N THR A 152 14.67 -14.45 12.96
CA THR A 152 15.57 -14.41 14.12
C THR A 152 15.16 -15.34 15.26
N ASN A 153 13.89 -15.71 15.36
CA ASN A 153 13.41 -16.73 16.30
C ASN A 153 13.81 -18.11 15.75
N SER A 154 14.95 -18.61 16.23
CA SER A 154 15.54 -19.90 15.83
C SER A 154 14.70 -21.12 16.20
N ASP A 155 13.76 -20.97 17.13
CA ASP A 155 13.12 -22.10 17.81
C ASP A 155 11.87 -22.61 17.09
N GLU A 156 11.34 -21.86 16.12
CA GLU A 156 10.10 -22.21 15.40
C GLU A 156 10.32 -23.14 14.19
N TYR A 157 11.57 -23.31 13.74
CA TYR A 157 11.88 -24.16 12.59
C TYR A 157 12.56 -25.43 13.07
N ASP A 158 11.74 -26.46 13.27
CA ASP A 158 12.13 -27.79 13.73
C ASP A 158 13.32 -28.29 12.92
N ALA A 159 14.50 -28.38 13.55
CA ALA A 159 15.75 -28.88 12.95
C ALA A 159 15.67 -30.35 12.47
N ARG A 160 14.46 -30.93 12.48
CA ARG A 160 14.13 -32.29 12.07
C ARG A 160 13.97 -32.44 10.56
N ASP A 161 13.65 -31.39 9.81
CA ASP A 161 13.60 -31.45 8.33
C ASP A 161 14.79 -30.73 7.67
N PRO A 162 15.86 -31.46 7.29
CA PRO A 162 17.02 -30.87 6.62
C PRO A 162 16.68 -30.29 5.24
N THR A 163 15.59 -30.74 4.62
CA THR A 163 15.14 -30.24 3.32
C THR A 163 14.58 -28.84 3.46
N HIS A 164 13.71 -28.64 4.45
CA HIS A 164 13.12 -27.34 4.73
C HIS A 164 14.19 -26.32 5.17
N VAL A 165 15.18 -26.73 5.97
CA VAL A 165 16.34 -25.88 6.30
C VAL A 165 17.08 -25.42 5.05
N ARG A 166 17.33 -26.33 4.10
CA ARG A 166 18.03 -26.00 2.87
C ARG A 166 17.22 -25.11 1.93
N ILE A 167 15.90 -25.30 1.87
CA ILE A 167 14.99 -24.38 1.16
C ILE A 167 15.06 -22.99 1.80
N LYS A 168 15.00 -22.89 3.13
CA LYS A 168 15.15 -21.64 3.87
C LYS A 168 16.44 -20.91 3.53
N GLU A 169 17.57 -21.62 3.52
CA GLU A 169 18.85 -21.03 3.11
C GLU A 169 18.85 -20.52 1.67
N CYS A 170 18.10 -21.15 0.77
CA CYS A 170 17.97 -20.69 -0.61
C CYS A 170 17.07 -19.46 -0.74
N VAL A 171 15.98 -19.39 0.04
CA VAL A 171 14.99 -18.30 -0.02
C VAL A 171 15.42 -17.08 0.79
N VAL A 172 15.69 -17.28 2.08
CA VAL A 172 15.99 -16.23 3.06
C VAL A 172 17.46 -15.85 3.00
N GLY A 173 18.35 -16.82 2.76
CA GLY A 173 19.80 -16.66 2.81
C GLY A 173 20.41 -17.40 3.99
N THR A 174 21.75 -17.44 4.04
CA THR A 174 22.48 -17.99 5.17
C THR A 174 22.41 -17.06 6.38
N GLN A 175 22.75 -17.58 7.57
CA GLN A 175 22.78 -16.77 8.78
C GLN A 175 23.72 -15.55 8.64
N ASP A 176 24.87 -15.70 7.99
CA ASP A 176 25.82 -14.60 7.79
C ASP A 176 25.24 -13.52 6.87
N MET A 177 24.55 -13.91 5.79
CA MET A 177 23.83 -12.97 4.92
C MET A 177 22.73 -12.24 5.69
N LEU A 178 21.99 -12.97 6.52
CA LEU A 178 20.93 -12.40 7.35
C LEU A 178 21.51 -11.36 8.33
N LYS A 179 22.61 -11.68 9.02
CA LYS A 179 23.30 -10.73 9.92
C LYS A 179 23.75 -9.48 9.20
N ALA A 180 24.31 -9.61 7.99
CA ALA A 180 24.80 -8.46 7.21
C ALA A 180 23.66 -7.54 6.73
N GLU A 181 22.48 -8.08 6.42
CA GLU A 181 21.36 -7.32 5.86
C GLU A 181 20.33 -6.88 6.93
N LEU A 182 20.37 -7.47 8.13
CA LEU A 182 19.46 -7.15 9.23
C LEU A 182 19.46 -5.66 9.63
N PRO A 183 20.60 -4.94 9.66
CA PRO A 183 20.60 -3.50 9.94
C PRO A 183 19.74 -2.69 8.96
N LEU A 184 19.62 -3.12 7.69
CA LEU A 184 18.79 -2.44 6.69
C LEU A 184 17.30 -2.64 6.96
N LEU A 185 16.91 -3.83 7.42
CA LEU A 185 15.53 -4.13 7.83
C LEU A 185 15.15 -3.36 9.10
N LEU A 186 16.04 -3.36 10.11
CA LEU A 186 15.83 -2.60 11.35
C LEU A 186 15.74 -1.10 11.09
N SER A 187 16.60 -0.56 10.22
CA SER A 187 16.52 0.85 9.81
C SER A 187 15.17 1.18 9.17
N LEU A 188 14.65 0.28 8.31
CA LEU A 188 13.34 0.45 7.69
C LEU A 188 12.21 0.38 8.72
N GLU A 189 12.27 -0.53 9.69
CA GLU A 189 11.31 -0.63 10.80
C GLU A 189 11.29 0.65 11.64
N VAL A 190 12.47 1.16 12.01
CA VAL A 190 12.64 2.42 12.74
C VAL A 190 12.03 3.59 11.97
N GLU A 191 12.30 3.69 10.66
CA GLU A 191 11.69 4.71 9.80
C GLU A 191 10.16 4.62 9.81
N CYS A 192 9.62 3.40 9.66
CA CYS A 192 8.18 3.16 9.63
C CYS A 192 7.49 3.62 10.93
N PHE A 193 8.02 3.23 12.09
CA PHE A 193 7.43 3.61 13.38
C PHE A 193 7.63 5.08 13.73
N ALA A 194 8.76 5.67 13.33
CA ALA A 194 8.98 7.10 13.48
C ALA A 194 7.99 7.91 12.62
N GLU A 195 7.74 7.51 11.37
CA GLU A 195 6.84 8.21 10.44
C GLU A 195 5.36 8.16 10.89
N CYS A 196 4.93 7.13 11.62
CA CYS A 196 3.57 7.09 12.20
C CYS A 196 3.49 7.67 13.62
N GLY A 197 4.59 8.22 14.15
CA GLY A 197 4.65 8.76 15.51
C GLY A 197 4.43 7.70 16.60
N ASN A 198 4.64 6.42 16.27
CA ASN A 198 4.45 5.34 17.21
C ASN A 198 5.65 5.26 18.15
N THR A 199 5.40 5.45 19.45
CA THR A 199 6.41 5.35 20.51
C THR A 199 6.30 4.05 21.32
N MET A 200 5.31 3.19 21.02
CA MET A 200 5.09 1.95 21.78
C MET A 200 6.16 0.89 21.52
N PHE A 201 6.96 1.06 20.48
CA PHE A 201 7.88 0.04 20.01
C PHE A 201 9.29 0.60 19.82
N PRO A 202 9.93 1.11 20.89
CA PRO A 202 11.30 1.58 20.81
C PRO A 202 12.24 0.42 20.52
N LEU A 203 13.28 0.66 19.72
CA LEU A 203 14.29 -0.34 19.41
C LEU A 203 15.01 -0.83 20.69
N ASP A 204 15.12 0.05 21.69
CA ASP A 204 15.70 -0.22 23.01
C ASP A 204 15.13 -1.48 23.68
N CYS A 205 13.83 -1.75 23.51
CA CYS A 205 13.18 -2.93 24.12
C CYS A 205 13.53 -4.24 23.42
N GLU A 206 14.07 -4.20 22.20
CA GLU A 206 14.42 -5.36 21.38
C GLU A 206 15.93 -5.66 21.40
N LEU A 207 16.74 -4.80 22.02
CA LEU A 207 18.21 -4.89 21.95
C LEU A 207 18.76 -6.22 22.46
N ASP A 208 18.24 -6.73 23.57
CA ASP A 208 18.75 -7.98 24.14
C ASP A 208 18.54 -9.17 23.21
N ARG A 209 17.45 -9.18 22.44
CA ARG A 209 17.20 -10.18 21.39
C ARG A 209 18.13 -9.98 20.19
N LEU A 210 18.41 -8.73 19.81
CA LEU A 210 19.18 -8.38 18.62
C LEU A 210 20.71 -8.45 18.80
N ARG A 211 21.24 -8.40 20.04
CA ARG A 211 22.68 -8.47 20.33
C ARG A 211 23.38 -9.74 19.81
N GLY A 212 22.64 -10.83 19.58
CA GLY A 212 23.18 -12.05 18.96
C GLY A 212 23.28 -11.99 17.42
N TRP A 213 22.69 -10.97 16.81
CA TRP A 213 22.50 -10.85 15.37
C TRP A 213 23.25 -9.67 14.75
N ILE A 214 23.39 -8.56 15.48
CA ILE A 214 24.09 -7.36 15.03
C ILE A 214 25.19 -6.96 16.01
N SER A 215 26.21 -6.26 15.51
CA SER A 215 27.32 -5.75 16.31
C SER A 215 26.89 -4.59 17.20
N ASN A 216 27.64 -4.34 18.28
CA ASN A 216 27.36 -3.21 19.17
C ASN A 216 27.44 -1.85 18.45
N ASN A 217 28.34 -1.70 17.48
CA ASN A 217 28.45 -0.47 16.69
C ASN A 217 27.17 -0.23 15.86
N GLU A 218 26.62 -1.27 15.23
CA GLU A 218 25.37 -1.17 14.47
C GLU A 218 24.18 -0.85 15.38
N ILE A 219 24.16 -1.37 16.61
CA ILE A 219 23.15 -1.00 17.62
C ILE A 219 23.23 0.51 17.92
N GLU A 220 24.43 1.03 18.20
CA GLU A 220 24.62 2.45 18.50
C GLU A 220 24.19 3.34 17.32
N GLU A 221 24.55 2.94 16.08
CA GLU A 221 24.14 3.62 14.86
C GLU A 221 22.61 3.61 14.68
N LEU A 222 21.95 2.48 14.91
CA LEU A 222 20.49 2.35 14.80
C LEU A 222 19.75 3.20 15.86
N LEU A 223 20.25 3.26 17.09
CA LEU A 223 19.67 4.11 18.14
C LEU A 223 19.82 5.60 17.81
N ALA A 224 21.00 6.01 17.32
CA ALA A 224 21.20 7.38 16.84
C ALA A 224 20.29 7.70 15.63
N TYR A 225 20.08 6.72 14.77
CA TYR A 225 19.19 6.82 13.63
C TYR A 225 17.72 6.99 14.04
N GLU A 226 17.26 6.23 15.05
CA GLU A 226 15.91 6.35 15.61
C GLU A 226 15.62 7.75 16.14
N VAL A 227 16.56 8.33 16.91
CA VAL A 227 16.46 9.70 17.43
C VAL A 227 16.35 10.70 16.26
N THR A 228 17.12 10.50 15.20
CA THR A 228 17.10 11.35 14.01
C THR A 228 15.75 11.26 13.29
N CYS A 229 15.21 10.06 13.12
CA CYS A 229 13.91 9.84 12.48
C CYS A 229 12.77 10.48 13.27
N LYS A 230 12.73 10.26 14.59
CA LYS A 230 11.74 10.87 15.49
C LYS A 230 11.79 12.40 15.44
N ARG A 231 12.99 13.00 15.41
CA ARG A 231 13.17 14.45 15.27
C ARG A 231 12.61 14.96 13.94
N ARG A 232 12.98 14.33 12.82
CA ARG A 232 12.47 14.72 11.49
C ARG A 232 10.95 14.64 11.41
N TYR A 233 10.35 13.61 11.99
CA TYR A 233 8.90 13.49 12.07
C TYR A 233 8.28 14.64 12.89
N ALA A 234 8.82 14.94 14.08
CA ALA A 234 8.33 16.02 14.93
C ALA A 234 8.40 17.39 14.22
N GLU A 235 9.50 17.68 13.53
CA GLU A 235 9.68 18.91 12.74
C GLU A 235 8.65 19.00 11.60
N THR A 236 8.48 17.91 10.85
CA THR A 236 7.54 17.84 9.72
C THR A 236 6.10 18.00 10.21
N SER A 237 5.73 17.30 11.29
CA SER A 237 4.41 17.39 11.92
C SER A 237 4.11 18.81 12.42
N ALA A 238 5.07 19.45 13.10
CA ALA A 238 4.94 20.84 13.54
C ALA A 238 4.73 21.81 12.36
N GLN A 239 5.43 21.61 11.24
CA GLN A 239 5.23 22.41 10.02
C GLN A 239 3.85 22.20 9.41
N ILE A 240 3.35 20.96 9.36
CA ILE A 240 2.01 20.65 8.86
C ILE A 240 0.94 21.33 9.73
N ILE A 241 1.05 21.21 11.06
CA ILE A 241 0.15 21.86 12.02
C ILE A 241 0.18 23.38 11.84
N LYS A 242 1.36 23.98 11.70
CA LYS A 242 1.51 25.42 11.46
C LYS A 242 0.83 25.85 10.15
N LYS A 243 0.99 25.09 9.06
CA LYS A 243 0.33 25.34 7.77
C LYS A 243 -1.19 25.18 7.86
N ALA A 244 -1.68 24.18 8.59
CA ALA A 244 -3.12 23.97 8.80
C ALA A 244 -3.74 25.16 9.57
N LYS A 245 -3.13 25.58 10.68
CA LYS A 245 -3.57 26.75 11.46
C LYS A 245 -3.58 28.04 10.63
N TYR A 246 -2.58 28.24 9.77
CA TYR A 246 -2.54 29.40 8.86
C TYR A 246 -3.67 29.37 7.81
N ARG A 247 -4.05 28.19 7.31
CA ARG A 247 -5.19 28.05 6.39
C ARG A 247 -6.51 28.33 7.10
N GLU A 248 -6.67 27.85 8.33
CA GLU A 248 -7.87 28.12 9.14
C GLU A 248 -8.04 29.61 9.43
N SER A 249 -6.95 30.32 9.76
CA SER A 249 -7.01 31.77 9.98
C SER A 249 -7.35 32.57 8.71
N LEU A 250 -6.90 32.14 7.54
CA LEU A 250 -7.27 32.74 6.25
C LEU A 250 -8.75 32.53 5.90
N VAL A 251 -9.33 31.39 6.25
CA VAL A 251 -10.75 31.09 6.01
C VAL A 251 -11.63 31.90 6.97
N SER A 252 -11.27 31.94 8.26
CA SER A 252 -11.99 32.73 9.27
C SER A 252 -11.96 34.24 8.97
N SER A 253 -10.81 34.78 8.51
CA SER A 253 -10.71 36.18 8.09
C SER A 253 -11.55 36.52 6.85
N LYS A 254 -11.85 35.53 5.99
CA LYS A 254 -12.72 35.71 4.81
C LYS A 254 -14.21 35.66 5.18
N GLU A 255 -14.59 34.86 6.16
CA GLU A 255 -15.97 34.80 6.66
C GLU A 255 -16.33 36.07 7.46
N ASP A 256 -15.41 36.62 8.26
CA ASP A 256 -15.62 37.89 8.96
C ASP A 256 -15.73 39.10 8.00
N ALA A 257 -15.04 39.05 6.87
CA ALA A 257 -15.15 40.08 5.82
C ALA A 257 -16.50 40.02 5.08
N LEU A 258 -17.08 38.82 4.90
CA LEU A 258 -18.41 38.63 4.30
C LEU A 258 -19.55 38.94 5.28
N GLY A 259 -19.35 38.76 6.59
CA GLY A 259 -20.30 39.16 7.63
C GLY A 259 -20.44 40.68 7.79
N LYS A 260 -19.37 41.45 7.56
CA LYS A 260 -19.41 42.92 7.63
C LYS A 260 -20.10 43.62 6.46
N CYS A 261 -20.36 42.94 5.34
CA CYS A 261 -21.13 43.51 4.23
C CYS A 261 -22.65 43.33 4.33
N TYR A 262 -23.17 42.64 5.36
CA TYR A 262 -24.61 42.35 5.49
C TYR A 262 -25.25 42.82 6.82
N SER A 263 -24.57 43.64 7.63
CA SER A 263 -25.09 44.07 8.94
C SER A 263 -25.16 45.58 9.11
N GLU A 264 -25.70 46.28 8.11
CA GLU A 264 -26.04 47.70 8.25
C GLU A 264 -27.43 47.99 7.65
N SER A 265 -28.47 47.38 8.23
CA SER A 265 -29.86 47.80 8.05
C SER A 265 -30.76 46.99 8.99
N ALA A 266 -30.91 47.46 10.24
CA ALA A 266 -32.18 47.51 10.98
C ALA A 266 -31.94 47.62 12.49
N GLN A 267 -32.34 48.75 13.05
CA GLN A 267 -32.81 48.90 14.44
C GLN A 267 -33.85 50.04 14.43
N PRO A 268 -34.68 50.23 15.47
CA PRO A 268 -35.03 49.33 16.59
C PRO A 268 -36.56 49.31 16.87
N TYR A 269 -37.05 48.48 17.81
CA TYR A 269 -38.08 48.88 18.79
C TYR A 269 -38.34 47.76 19.82
N GLY A 270 -38.45 48.13 21.10
CA GLY A 270 -39.43 47.54 22.03
C GLY A 270 -38.94 46.67 23.19
N ASN A 271 -38.72 47.31 24.33
CA ASN A 271 -38.65 46.84 25.72
C ASN A 271 -39.45 45.57 26.10
N SER A 272 -38.90 44.71 26.97
CA SER A 272 -39.33 44.47 28.38
C SER A 272 -38.62 43.24 28.99
N PRO A 273 -38.42 43.14 30.33
CA PRO A 273 -37.43 42.28 30.96
C PRO A 273 -38.03 41.00 31.58
N HIS A 274 -37.24 39.91 31.65
CA HIS A 274 -37.42 38.88 32.67
C HIS A 274 -36.09 38.19 33.05
N GLU A 275 -36.00 37.92 34.34
CA GLU A 275 -34.89 37.41 35.16
C GLU A 275 -34.28 36.05 34.77
N PRO A 276 -33.08 35.74 35.31
CA PRO A 276 -32.25 34.62 34.88
C PRO A 276 -32.55 33.34 35.68
N LYS A 277 -32.72 32.21 34.98
CA LYS A 277 -32.63 30.88 35.60
C LYS A 277 -31.27 30.25 35.35
N SER A 278 -30.50 30.21 36.43
CA SER A 278 -29.33 29.37 36.65
C SER A 278 -29.64 27.89 36.37
N ILE A 279 -28.89 27.29 35.46
CA ILE A 279 -28.79 25.83 35.32
C ILE A 279 -27.30 25.48 35.38
N LYS A 280 -26.93 24.78 36.46
CA LYS A 280 -25.62 24.16 36.68
C LYS A 280 -25.27 23.21 35.53
N PRO A 281 -24.02 23.16 35.04
CA PRO A 281 -23.59 22.06 34.20
C PRO A 281 -23.34 20.83 35.08
N GLN A 282 -24.09 19.78 34.82
CA GLN A 282 -23.94 18.45 35.39
C GLN A 282 -22.75 17.76 34.70
N GLU A 283 -21.69 17.51 35.47
CA GLU A 283 -20.53 16.72 35.08
C GLU A 283 -20.98 15.28 34.74
N THR A 284 -20.67 14.84 33.53
CA THR A 284 -20.70 13.43 33.14
C THR A 284 -19.35 13.08 32.51
N PRO A 285 -18.84 11.86 32.74
CA PRO A 285 -17.42 11.54 32.58
C PRO A 285 -17.05 11.47 31.11
N GLN A 286 -16.08 12.30 30.70
CA GLN A 286 -15.47 12.27 29.39
C GLN A 286 -14.74 10.94 29.18
N THR A 287 -15.25 10.12 28.28
CA THR A 287 -14.57 8.93 27.77
C THR A 287 -13.44 9.35 26.83
N SER A 288 -12.29 8.74 27.01
CA SER A 288 -11.00 8.97 26.32
C SER A 288 -11.03 8.90 24.79
N LEU A 289 -12.12 8.41 24.19
CA LEU A 289 -12.33 8.40 22.74
C LEU A 289 -12.78 9.75 22.15
N GLN A 290 -13.38 10.64 22.95
CA GLN A 290 -13.72 11.99 22.46
C GLN A 290 -12.51 12.92 22.32
N LEU A 291 -11.41 12.60 23.02
CA LEU A 291 -10.15 13.36 22.94
C LEU A 291 -9.39 13.05 21.64
N LEU A 292 -9.49 11.82 21.13
CA LEU A 292 -8.93 11.43 19.82
C LEU A 292 -9.72 12.01 18.63
N LEU A 293 -11.05 12.10 18.75
CA LEU A 293 -11.90 12.70 17.71
C LEU A 293 -11.78 14.24 17.65
N ASN A 294 -11.35 14.89 18.73
CA ASN A 294 -11.14 16.34 18.76
C ASN A 294 -9.76 16.78 18.23
N MET A 295 -8.79 15.87 18.02
CA MET A 295 -7.51 16.20 17.37
C MET A 295 -7.62 16.36 15.85
N PHE A 296 -8.57 15.68 15.23
CA PHE A 296 -8.96 15.93 13.85
C PHE A 296 -10.10 16.96 13.87
N GLY A 297 -9.80 18.24 13.70
CA GLY A 297 -10.77 19.34 13.66
C GLY A 297 -11.90 19.12 12.64
N LEU A 298 -12.90 18.34 13.01
CA LEU A 298 -14.03 17.89 12.18
C LEU A 298 -15.36 18.48 12.67
N LYS A 299 -15.32 19.63 13.36
CA LYS A 299 -16.50 20.48 13.54
C LYS A 299 -16.82 21.19 12.22
N GLY A 300 -17.44 20.46 11.29
CA GLY A 300 -17.88 20.99 9.99
C GLY A 300 -18.32 19.94 8.97
N TRP A 301 -18.02 18.66 9.17
CA TRP A 301 -18.26 17.63 8.14
C TRP A 301 -19.73 17.37 7.78
N LYS A 302 -20.68 17.64 8.68
CA LYS A 302 -22.10 17.43 8.36
C LYS A 302 -22.60 18.33 7.20
N LEU A 303 -21.98 19.49 6.97
CA LEU A 303 -22.33 20.37 5.85
C LEU A 303 -21.63 19.98 4.54
N HIS A 304 -20.47 19.32 4.60
CA HIS A 304 -19.73 18.88 3.42
C HIS A 304 -20.24 17.55 2.85
N VAL A 305 -20.76 16.65 3.69
CA VAL A 305 -21.33 15.37 3.24
C VAL A 305 -22.58 15.58 2.38
N SER A 306 -23.43 16.56 2.71
CA SER A 306 -24.62 16.88 1.89
C SER A 306 -24.25 17.47 0.53
N ARG A 307 -23.23 18.34 0.49
CA ARG A 307 -22.71 18.91 -0.76
C ARG A 307 -22.02 17.86 -1.63
N LEU A 308 -21.23 16.96 -1.03
CA LEU A 308 -20.59 15.86 -1.76
C LEU A 308 -21.62 14.88 -2.31
N ALA A 309 -22.66 14.54 -1.52
CA ALA A 309 -23.75 13.69 -1.96
C ALA A 309 -24.53 14.33 -3.12
N ALA A 310 -24.81 15.63 -3.08
CA ALA A 310 -25.46 16.34 -4.17
C ALA A 310 -24.62 16.34 -5.46
N VAL A 311 -23.30 16.51 -5.35
CA VAL A 311 -22.39 16.44 -6.52
C VAL A 311 -22.35 15.03 -7.09
N VAL A 312 -22.29 13.99 -6.25
CA VAL A 312 -22.30 12.58 -6.69
C VAL A 312 -23.63 12.23 -7.36
N ILE A 313 -24.76 12.67 -6.80
CA ILE A 313 -26.09 12.50 -7.41
C ILE A 313 -26.17 13.24 -8.75
N GLY A 314 -25.65 14.47 -8.82
CA GLY A 314 -25.58 15.25 -10.06
C GLY A 314 -24.76 14.55 -11.15
N ILE A 315 -23.60 13.98 -10.81
CA ILE A 315 -22.76 13.22 -11.74
C ILE A 315 -23.46 11.93 -12.20
N LEU A 316 -24.16 11.23 -11.30
CA LEU A 316 -24.94 10.03 -11.64
C LEU A 316 -26.11 10.35 -12.58
N LEU A 317 -26.84 11.43 -12.32
CA LEU A 317 -27.92 11.90 -13.20
C LEU A 317 -27.38 12.31 -14.57
N LEU A 318 -26.24 13.01 -14.63
CA LEU A 318 -25.60 13.39 -15.89
C LEU A 318 -25.14 12.17 -16.69
N LYS A 319 -24.60 11.13 -16.02
CA LYS A 319 -24.26 9.85 -16.66
C LYS A 319 -25.50 9.11 -17.18
N LEU A 320 -26.60 9.13 -16.44
CA LEU A 320 -27.87 8.54 -16.87
C LEU A 320 -28.47 9.28 -18.09
N PHE A 321 -28.43 10.61 -18.10
CA PHE A 321 -28.89 11.40 -19.23
C PHE A 321 -28.06 11.18 -20.50
N THR A 322 -26.72 11.15 -20.38
CA THR A 322 -25.84 10.92 -21.53
C THR A 322 -25.97 9.50 -22.08
N THR A 323 -26.06 8.47 -21.21
CA THR A 323 -26.29 7.09 -21.68
C THR A 323 -27.70 6.83 -22.21
N GLY A 324 -28.73 7.50 -21.66
CA GLY A 324 -30.10 7.46 -22.17
C GLY A 324 -30.24 8.11 -23.55
N ALA A 325 -29.66 9.31 -23.73
CA ALA A 325 -29.67 10.02 -25.01
C ALA A 325 -28.92 9.26 -26.11
N LEU A 326 -27.77 8.65 -25.79
CA LEU A 326 -27.01 7.83 -26.75
C LEU A 326 -27.74 6.55 -27.18
N LYS A 327 -28.54 5.95 -26.28
CA LYS A 327 -29.37 4.78 -26.64
C LYS A 327 -30.50 5.17 -27.60
N LEU A 328 -31.15 6.32 -27.37
CA LEU A 328 -32.19 6.83 -28.28
C LEU A 328 -31.62 7.18 -29.67
N LEU A 329 -30.44 7.79 -29.74
CA LEU A 329 -29.76 8.10 -31.01
C LEU A 329 -29.33 6.85 -31.81
N LYS A 330 -28.93 5.77 -31.12
CA LYS A 330 -28.62 4.49 -31.78
C LYS A 330 -29.87 3.77 -32.28
N TYR A 331 -30.99 3.89 -31.56
CA TYR A 331 -32.26 3.30 -32.00
C TYR A 331 -32.83 4.00 -33.23
N THR A 332 -32.71 5.32 -33.36
CA THR A 332 -33.15 6.04 -34.58
C THR A 332 -32.20 5.84 -35.76
N ALA A 333 -30.89 5.75 -35.53
CA ALA A 333 -29.90 5.48 -36.58
C ALA A 333 -30.01 4.07 -37.19
N ASN A 334 -30.42 3.07 -36.41
CA ASN A 334 -30.61 1.71 -36.92
C ASN A 334 -31.92 1.53 -37.70
N VAL A 335 -32.95 2.34 -37.43
CA VAL A 335 -34.21 2.29 -38.18
C VAL A 335 -34.08 2.95 -39.57
N MET A 336 -33.13 3.87 -39.77
CA MET A 336 -32.88 4.48 -41.09
C MET A 336 -31.97 3.67 -42.02
N ARG A 337 -31.34 2.57 -41.57
CA ARG A 337 -30.33 1.84 -42.37
C ARG A 337 -30.81 0.57 -43.06
N SER A 338 -32.10 0.24 -42.97
CA SER A 338 -32.70 -0.90 -43.67
C SER A 338 -33.46 -0.45 -44.92
N ALA A 339 -32.79 -0.49 -46.08
CA ALA A 339 -33.42 -0.67 -47.38
C ALA A 339 -32.54 -1.62 -48.24
N PRO A 340 -33.09 -2.69 -48.82
CA PRO A 340 -32.32 -3.74 -49.49
C PRO A 340 -32.18 -3.45 -50.99
N ARG A 341 -31.04 -3.79 -51.60
CA ARG A 341 -30.98 -3.90 -53.07
C ARG A 341 -30.07 -5.03 -53.54
N ARG A 342 -30.74 -6.13 -53.93
CA ARG A 342 -30.28 -7.13 -54.88
C ARG A 342 -29.82 -6.46 -56.18
N GLN A 343 -28.69 -6.88 -56.74
CA GLN A 343 -28.41 -6.93 -58.18
C GLN A 343 -27.31 -7.97 -58.41
N ARG A 344 -27.68 -9.18 -58.84
CA ARG A 344 -27.56 -9.67 -60.24
C ARG A 344 -26.14 -9.47 -60.80
N GLN A 345 -25.32 -10.51 -60.70
CA GLN A 345 -24.15 -10.69 -61.56
C GLN A 345 -24.61 -11.30 -62.90
N LEU A 346 -24.17 -10.68 -63.99
CA LEU A 346 -24.20 -11.20 -65.35
C LEU A 346 -22.81 -10.97 -65.96
N THR A 347 -22.32 -12.03 -66.61
CA THR A 347 -21.25 -12.12 -67.64
C THR A 347 -19.81 -11.80 -67.20
N LEU A 348 -18.78 -12.55 -67.63
CA LEU A 348 -18.61 -13.36 -68.85
C LEU A 348 -18.44 -14.87 -68.60
#